data_AF-A0A7C1VXT2-F1
#
_entry.id   AF-A0A7C1VXT2-F1
#
_cell.length_a   1.000
_cell.length_b   1.000
_cell.length_c   1.000
_cell.angle_alpha   90.00
_cell.angle_beta   90.00
_cell.angle_gamma   90.00
#
_symmetry.space_group_name_H-M   'P 1'
#
loop_
_entity.id
_entity.type
_entity.pdbx_description
1 polymer ?
#
loop_
_entity_poly.entity_id
_entity_poly.type
_entity_poly.pdbx_seq_one_letter_code
_entity_poly.pdbx_strand_id
1 'polypeptide(L)'
;HILECAYNTVKTWIEALEKVYLFFRISPFMGKISRSLKKEKKLYFWDWGILSEGSKRFENFIAVQLIRTLSAWNEWGWGRFELYYVRTKEGKEVDFLVVKNGKPFMLIETKLSEVNLDPTLLYFKKRLNAPYAFQVIYHPDFLKQVTPGIFVIDASRFLYLLA
;
A
#
# COMPACT_ATOMS: atom_id res chain seq x y z
N HIS A 1 13.65 -17.07 17.45
CA HIS A 1 13.43 -18.51 17.18
C HIS A 1 13.18 -18.71 15.70
N ILE A 2 14.02 -19.51 15.03
CA ILE A 2 13.74 -19.99 13.68
C ILE A 2 12.70 -21.11 13.86
N LEU A 3 11.59 -21.05 13.11
CA LEU A 3 10.57 -22.10 13.15
C LEU A 3 11.20 -23.41 12.64
N GLU A 4 11.20 -24.47 13.45
CA GLU A 4 11.65 -25.82 13.08
C GLU A 4 10.64 -26.53 12.15
N CYS A 5 10.22 -25.85 11.08
CA CYS A 5 9.19 -26.31 10.17
C CYS A 5 9.69 -26.24 8.72
N ALA A 6 9.32 -27.24 7.91
CA ALA A 6 9.67 -27.24 6.49
C ALA A 6 9.03 -26.04 5.77
N TYR A 7 9.77 -25.43 4.85
CA TYR A 7 9.31 -24.26 4.08
C TYR A 7 7.95 -24.48 3.41
N ASN A 8 7.73 -25.65 2.81
CA ASN A 8 6.47 -25.99 2.14
C ASN A 8 5.30 -26.02 3.12
N THR A 9 5.52 -26.53 4.34
CA THR A 9 4.49 -26.55 5.38
C THR A 9 4.09 -25.13 5.76
N VAL A 10 5.06 -24.25 6.03
CA VAL A 10 4.80 -22.82 6.33
C VAL A 10 4.04 -22.15 5.19
N LYS A 11 4.42 -22.41 3.93
CA LYS A 11 3.72 -21.88 2.75
C LYS A 11 2.26 -22.34 2.70
N THR A 12 2.00 -23.63 2.92
CA THR A 12 0.64 -24.19 2.95
C THR A 12 -0.21 -23.57 4.05
N TRP A 13 0.35 -23.39 5.25
CA TRP A 13 -0.34 -22.69 6.35
C TRP A 13 -0.68 -21.26 5.97
N ILE A 14 0.27 -20.52 5.37
CA ILE A 14 0.01 -19.15 4.93
C ILE A 14 -1.14 -19.11 3.91
N GLU A 15 -1.14 -19.99 2.93
CA GLU A 15 -2.20 -20.07 1.91
C GLU A 15 -3.55 -20.47 2.51
N ALA A 16 -3.58 -21.36 3.51
CA ALA A 16 -4.80 -21.73 4.22
C ALA A 16 -5.36 -20.55 5.03
N LEU A 17 -4.49 -19.79 5.72
CA LEU A 17 -4.87 -18.63 6.52
C LEU A 17 -5.40 -17.47 5.66
N GLU A 18 -4.91 -17.30 4.43
CA GLU A 18 -5.50 -16.34 3.47
C GLU A 18 -6.92 -16.73 3.07
N LYS A 19 -7.19 -18.02 2.85
CA LYS A 19 -8.52 -18.51 2.44
C LYS A 19 -9.59 -18.32 3.50
N VAL A 20 -9.21 -18.28 4.77
CA VAL A 20 -10.11 -17.99 5.89
C VAL A 20 -10.13 -16.51 6.26
N TYR A 21 -9.60 -15.64 5.41
CA TYR A 21 -9.60 -14.18 5.59
C TYR A 21 -8.94 -13.72 6.89
N LEU A 22 -7.88 -14.40 7.35
CA LEU A 22 -7.08 -13.88 8.47
C LEU A 22 -6.20 -12.71 8.00
N PHE A 23 -5.58 -12.86 6.84
CA PHE A 23 -4.75 -11.84 6.21
C PHE A 23 -4.82 -11.92 4.69
N PHE A 24 -4.29 -10.90 4.02
CA PHE A 24 -4.06 -10.84 2.58
C PHE A 24 -2.63 -10.36 2.32
N ARG A 25 -2.14 -10.59 1.10
CA ARG A 25 -0.77 -10.25 0.71
C ARG A 25 -0.72 -9.29 -0.47
N ILE A 26 0.09 -8.24 -0.34
CA ILE A 26 0.38 -7.28 -1.41
C ILE A 26 1.75 -7.59 -2.01
N SER A 27 1.81 -7.69 -3.34
CA SER A 27 3.05 -7.99 -4.05
C SER A 27 3.87 -6.73 -4.34
N PRO A 28 5.20 -6.83 -4.48
CA PRO A 28 5.98 -5.72 -5.02
C PRO A 28 5.60 -5.49 -6.48
N PHE A 29 5.55 -4.23 -6.91
CA PHE A 29 5.33 -3.89 -8.30
C PHE A 29 6.59 -4.17 -9.14
N MET A 30 6.50 -5.16 -10.02
CA MET A 30 7.61 -5.65 -10.84
C MET A 30 7.69 -4.98 -12.23
N GLY A 31 7.31 -3.70 -12.34
CA GLY A 31 7.47 -2.94 -13.58
C GLY A 31 8.94 -2.77 -14.01
N LYS A 32 9.24 -1.79 -14.87
CA LYS A 32 10.64 -1.49 -15.32
C LYS A 32 11.63 -1.20 -14.17
N ILE A 33 11.17 -1.10 -12.93
CA ILE A 33 11.93 -0.67 -11.76
C ILE A 33 12.83 -1.78 -11.18
N SER A 34 12.47 -3.06 -11.30
CA SER A 34 13.36 -4.13 -10.83
C SER A 34 12.92 -5.53 -11.25
N ARG A 35 13.69 -6.18 -12.13
CA ARG A 35 13.58 -7.63 -12.39
C ARG A 35 14.26 -8.50 -11.31
N SER A 36 14.92 -7.89 -10.33
CA SER A 36 15.83 -8.58 -9.39
C SER A 36 15.50 -8.38 -7.91
N LEU A 37 14.38 -7.72 -7.60
CA LEU A 37 13.89 -7.65 -6.23
C LEU A 37 13.20 -8.97 -5.85
N LYS A 38 13.43 -9.42 -4.61
CA LYS A 38 12.76 -10.57 -4.01
C LYS A 38 11.24 -10.37 -4.11
N LYS A 39 10.54 -11.41 -4.59
CA LYS A 39 9.07 -11.47 -4.71
C LYS A 39 8.40 -11.67 -3.34
N GLU A 40 8.97 -11.11 -2.28
CA GLU A 40 8.41 -11.23 -0.93
C GLU A 40 7.18 -10.34 -0.88
N LYS A 41 6.02 -10.94 -0.60
CA LYS A 41 4.78 -10.18 -0.47
C LYS A 41 4.67 -9.64 0.95
N LYS A 42 4.22 -8.40 1.11
CA LYS A 42 3.84 -7.85 2.42
C LYS A 42 2.53 -8.47 2.86
N LEU A 43 2.41 -8.82 4.14
CA LEU A 43 1.22 -9.41 4.75
C LEU A 43 0.47 -8.34 5.56
N TYR A 44 -0.85 -8.29 5.39
CA TYR A 44 -1.75 -7.38 6.10
C TYR A 44 -2.94 -8.16 6.65
N PHE A 45 -3.34 -7.88 7.89
CA PHE A 45 -4.49 -8.51 8.53
C PHE A 45 -5.80 -7.91 8.04
N TRP A 46 -6.85 -8.72 7.91
CA TRP A 46 -8.19 -8.18 7.69
C TRP A 46 -8.71 -7.47 8.94
N ASP A 47 -8.52 -8.10 10.11
CA ASP A 47 -8.68 -7.44 11.40
C ASP A 47 -7.40 -6.66 11.75
N TRP A 48 -7.30 -5.45 11.20
CA TRP A 48 -6.18 -4.54 11.42
C TRP A 48 -6.05 -4.09 12.90
N GLY A 49 -7.12 -4.24 13.70
CA GLY A 49 -7.15 -3.83 15.11
C GLY A 49 -6.24 -4.67 16.02
N ILE A 50 -5.89 -5.89 15.59
CA ILE A 50 -5.00 -6.80 16.32
C ILE A 50 -3.56 -6.26 16.50
N LEU A 51 -3.14 -5.33 15.64
CA LEU A 51 -1.80 -4.77 15.68
C LEU A 51 -1.68 -3.74 16.81
N SER A 52 -0.80 -3.99 17.78
CA SER A 52 -0.57 -3.08 18.91
C SER A 52 0.19 -1.81 18.51
N GLU A 53 1.13 -1.91 17.56
CA GLU A 53 1.93 -0.78 17.09
C GLU A 53 1.10 0.18 16.23
N GLY A 54 1.00 1.46 16.63
CA GLY A 54 0.12 2.43 16.00
C GLY A 54 0.40 2.69 14.51
N SER A 55 1.67 2.81 14.12
CA SER A 55 2.09 3.04 12.72
C SER A 55 1.68 1.87 11.82
N LYS A 56 2.05 0.64 12.20
CA LYS A 56 1.71 -0.58 11.46
C LYS A 56 0.20 -0.82 11.40
N ARG A 57 -0.51 -0.55 12.50
CA ARG A 57 -1.96 -0.62 12.55
C ARG A 57 -2.62 0.36 11.59
N PHE A 58 -2.11 1.58 11.50
CA PHE A 58 -2.61 2.60 10.58
C PHE A 58 -2.31 2.25 9.11
N GLU A 59 -1.08 1.82 8.79
CA GLU A 59 -0.73 1.30 7.46
C GLU A 59 -1.68 0.16 7.06
N ASN A 60 -1.91 -0.82 7.95
CA ASN A 60 -2.80 -1.93 7.71
C ASN A 60 -4.27 -1.49 7.55
N PHE A 61 -4.74 -0.52 8.33
CA PHE A 61 -6.07 0.05 8.16
C PHE A 61 -6.26 0.63 6.76
N ILE A 62 -5.29 1.42 6.27
CA ILE A 62 -5.29 1.97 4.91
C ILE A 62 -5.23 0.85 3.86
N ALA A 63 -4.43 -0.20 4.09
CA ALA A 63 -4.37 -1.37 3.20
C ALA A 63 -5.76 -2.02 3.03
N VAL A 64 -6.51 -2.19 4.13
CA VAL A 64 -7.88 -2.74 4.12
C VAL A 64 -8.85 -1.83 3.39
N GLN A 65 -8.75 -0.50 3.55
CA GLN A 65 -9.63 0.41 2.81
C GLN A 65 -9.31 0.38 1.31
N LEU A 66 -8.03 0.40 0.94
CA LEU A 66 -7.61 0.34 -0.46
C LEU A 66 -8.08 -0.95 -1.14
N ILE A 67 -7.83 -2.12 -0.55
CA ILE A 67 -8.23 -3.40 -1.18
C ILE A 67 -9.75 -3.47 -1.40
N ARG A 68 -10.55 -2.96 -0.44
CA ARG A 68 -12.01 -2.89 -0.56
C ARG A 68 -12.44 -1.93 -1.68
N THR A 69 -11.90 -0.71 -1.69
CA THR A 69 -12.19 0.29 -2.72
C THR A 69 -11.85 -0.22 -4.12
N LEU A 70 -10.65 -0.79 -4.30
CA LEU A 70 -10.24 -1.28 -5.62
C LEU A 70 -11.10 -2.45 -6.10
N SER A 71 -11.54 -3.33 -5.17
CA SER A 71 -12.47 -4.42 -5.49
C SER A 71 -13.81 -3.85 -5.99
N ALA A 72 -14.38 -2.87 -5.28
CA ALA A 72 -15.59 -2.20 -5.70
C ALA A 72 -15.45 -1.50 -7.06
N TRP A 73 -14.36 -0.76 -7.30
CA TRP A 73 -14.11 -0.10 -8.59
C TRP A 73 -13.98 -1.09 -9.76
N ASN A 74 -13.38 -2.26 -9.51
CA ASN A 74 -13.32 -3.35 -10.49
C ASN A 74 -14.71 -3.91 -10.78
N GLU A 75 -15.52 -4.16 -9.75
CA GLU A 75 -16.89 -4.67 -9.86
C GLU A 75 -17.82 -3.67 -10.55
N TRP A 76 -17.63 -2.37 -10.34
CA TRP A 76 -18.35 -1.30 -11.04
C TRP A 76 -17.89 -1.09 -12.50
N GLY A 77 -16.82 -1.77 -12.93
CA GLY A 77 -16.33 -1.68 -14.31
C GLY A 77 -15.55 -0.40 -14.64
N TRP A 78 -15.03 0.33 -13.66
CA TRP A 78 -14.27 1.58 -13.87
C TRP A 78 -12.84 1.39 -14.43
N GLY A 79 -12.46 0.13 -14.66
CA GLY A 79 -11.16 -0.31 -15.15
C GLY A 79 -10.64 -1.48 -14.32
N ARG A 80 -9.43 -1.94 -14.65
CA ARG A 80 -8.71 -2.94 -13.86
C ARG A 80 -7.78 -2.25 -12.86
N PHE A 81 -8.08 -2.39 -11.60
CA PHE A 81 -7.33 -1.84 -10.48
C PHE A 81 -6.63 -2.94 -9.68
N GLU A 82 -5.36 -2.72 -9.39
CA GLU A 82 -4.50 -3.68 -8.71
C GLU A 82 -3.67 -2.93 -7.65
N LEU A 83 -3.45 -3.56 -6.49
CA LEU A 83 -2.70 -2.99 -5.38
C LEU A 83 -1.32 -3.65 -5.27
N TYR A 84 -0.29 -2.83 -5.16
CA TYR A 84 1.11 -3.22 -5.00
C TYR A 84 1.79 -2.36 -3.94
N TYR A 85 3.04 -2.66 -3.61
CA TYR A 85 3.97 -1.71 -3.00
C TYR A 85 5.18 -1.52 -3.93
N VAL A 86 5.98 -0.49 -3.73
CA VAL A 86 7.20 -0.27 -4.53
C VAL A 86 8.42 -0.17 -3.64
N ARG A 87 9.50 -0.85 -4.04
CA ARG A 87 10.77 -0.84 -3.31
C ARG A 87 11.94 -0.86 -4.28
N THR A 88 13.01 -0.15 -3.93
CA THR A 88 14.30 -0.17 -4.63
C THR A 88 15.28 -1.15 -3.96
N LYS A 89 16.41 -1.46 -4.63
CA LYS A 89 17.46 -2.29 -4.01
C LYS A 89 18.14 -1.59 -2.85
N GLU A 90 18.20 -0.27 -2.92
CA GLU A 90 18.79 0.63 -1.93
C GLU A 90 17.87 0.83 -0.70
N GLY A 91 16.74 0.11 -0.63
CA GLY A 91 15.86 0.09 0.54
C GLY A 91 14.77 1.17 0.56
N LYS A 92 14.76 2.11 -0.39
CA LYS A 92 13.65 3.08 -0.52
C LYS A 92 12.35 2.35 -0.84
N GLU A 93 11.29 2.66 -0.12
CA GLU A 93 9.99 2.00 -0.20
C GLU A 93 8.85 3.02 -0.14
N VAL A 94 7.75 2.74 -0.81
CA VAL A 94 6.45 3.41 -0.58
C VAL A 94 5.42 2.32 -0.30
N ASP A 95 4.60 2.54 0.73
CA ASP A 95 3.67 1.55 1.27
C ASP A 95 2.76 0.95 0.20
N PHE A 96 2.14 1.80 -0.63
CA PHE A 96 1.20 1.34 -1.65
C PHE A 96 1.36 2.05 -3.01
N LEU A 97 1.09 1.29 -4.06
CA LEU A 97 0.93 1.71 -5.43
C LEU A 97 -0.36 1.10 -5.98
N VAL A 98 -1.30 1.95 -6.40
CA VAL A 98 -2.44 1.53 -7.22
C VAL A 98 -2.05 1.58 -8.68
N VAL A 99 -2.36 0.50 -9.40
CA VAL A 99 -2.17 0.38 -10.84
C VAL A 99 -3.55 0.32 -11.50
N LYS A 100 -3.80 1.21 -12.46
CA LYS A 100 -5.03 1.23 -13.27
C LYS A 100 -4.69 0.80 -14.70
N ASN A 101 -5.37 -0.23 -15.21
CA ASN A 101 -5.18 -0.77 -16.56
C ASN A 101 -3.70 -1.04 -16.88
N GLY A 102 -2.97 -1.62 -15.93
CA GLY A 102 -1.54 -1.94 -16.07
C GLY A 102 -0.58 -0.75 -15.95
N LYS A 103 -1.07 0.47 -15.66
CA LYS A 103 -0.24 1.68 -15.51
C LYS A 103 -0.28 2.22 -14.07
N PRO A 104 0.86 2.66 -13.50
CA PRO A 104 0.88 3.36 -12.20
C PRO A 104 -0.11 4.52 -12.16
N PHE A 105 -0.96 4.57 -11.14
CA PHE A 105 -2.04 5.56 -11.03
C PHE A 105 -1.88 6.48 -9.82
N MET A 106 -1.76 5.90 -8.63
CA MET A 106 -1.55 6.66 -7.39
C MET A 106 -0.58 5.94 -6.45
N LEU A 107 0.33 6.69 -5.84
CA LEU A 107 1.19 6.24 -4.75
C LEU A 107 0.62 6.70 -3.41
N ILE A 108 0.75 5.87 -2.38
CA ILE A 108 0.26 6.18 -1.04
C ILE A 108 1.34 5.79 -0.03
N GLU A 109 1.71 6.74 0.83
CA GLU A 109 2.60 6.56 1.98
C GLU A 109 1.82 6.90 3.25
N THR A 110 1.92 6.09 4.30
CA THR A 110 1.19 6.32 5.55
C THR A 110 2.11 6.79 6.67
N LYS A 111 1.70 7.83 7.40
CA LYS A 111 2.42 8.32 8.59
C LYS A 111 1.41 8.63 9.69
N LEU A 112 1.79 8.53 10.97
CA LEU A 112 0.87 8.92 12.05
C LEU A 112 0.63 10.43 12.07
N SER A 113 1.71 11.22 12.03
CA SER A 113 1.62 12.67 12.22
C SER A 113 2.64 13.49 11.41
N GLU A 114 3.55 12.86 10.66
CA GLU A 114 4.55 13.59 9.88
C GLU A 114 3.86 14.35 8.73
N VAL A 115 3.96 15.68 8.77
CA VAL A 115 3.33 16.58 7.80
C VAL A 115 4.29 16.99 6.67
N ASN A 116 5.58 16.78 6.84
CA ASN A 116 6.56 16.98 5.79
C ASN A 116 6.54 15.79 4.84
N LEU A 117 6.54 16.08 3.54
CA LEU A 117 6.50 15.05 2.51
C LEU A 117 7.73 14.14 2.57
N ASP A 118 7.51 12.83 2.62
CA ASP A 118 8.57 11.83 2.46
C ASP A 118 9.22 11.99 1.07
N PRO A 119 10.53 12.28 0.98
CA PRO A 119 11.22 12.43 -0.30
C PRO A 119 11.13 11.18 -1.19
N THR A 120 10.94 10.00 -0.60
CA THR A 120 10.78 8.73 -1.31
C THR A 120 9.50 8.71 -2.14
N LEU A 121 8.43 9.33 -1.65
CA LEU A 121 7.17 9.43 -2.37
C LEU A 121 7.31 10.27 -3.65
N LEU A 122 8.01 11.42 -3.55
CA LEU A 122 8.35 12.25 -4.71
C LEU A 122 9.23 11.51 -5.72
N TYR A 123 10.23 10.77 -5.22
CA TYR A 123 11.13 9.96 -6.05
C TYR A 123 10.36 8.93 -6.89
N PHE A 124 9.48 8.14 -6.27
CA PHE A 124 8.71 7.12 -6.99
C PHE A 124 7.67 7.70 -7.93
N LYS A 125 7.00 8.81 -7.58
CA LYS A 125 6.04 9.46 -8.49
C LYS A 125 6.70 9.86 -9.80
N LYS A 126 7.86 10.51 -9.73
CA LYS A 126 8.64 10.89 -10.92
C LYS A 126 9.08 9.68 -11.70
N ARG A 127 9.63 8.65 -11.03
CA ARG A 127 10.16 7.45 -11.68
C ARG A 127 9.08 6.60 -12.37
N LEU A 128 7.89 6.52 -11.78
CA LEU A 128 6.76 5.75 -12.30
C LEU A 128 5.86 6.56 -13.23
N ASN A 129 6.07 7.87 -13.30
CA ASN A 129 5.17 8.82 -13.95
C ASN A 129 3.71 8.67 -13.46
N ALA A 130 3.54 8.45 -12.15
CA ALA A 130 2.21 8.30 -11.56
C ALA A 130 1.51 9.67 -11.51
N PRO A 131 0.25 9.78 -11.94
CA PRO A 131 -0.52 11.03 -11.86
C PRO A 131 -0.58 11.60 -10.44
N TYR A 132 -0.84 10.75 -9.44
CA TYR A 132 -1.06 11.17 -8.06
C TYR A 132 -0.10 10.51 -7.07
N ALA A 133 0.19 11.21 -5.98
CA ALA A 133 0.87 10.68 -4.81
C ALA A 133 0.31 11.32 -3.54
N PHE A 134 0.06 10.51 -2.52
CA PHE A 134 -0.54 10.92 -1.26
C PHE A 134 0.31 10.46 -0.09
N GLN A 135 0.72 11.38 0.78
CA GLN A 135 1.11 11.04 2.13
C GLN A 135 -0.12 11.19 3.02
N VAL A 136 -0.64 10.06 3.48
CA VAL A 136 -1.85 9.99 4.28
C VAL A 136 -1.46 9.99 5.75
N ILE A 137 -1.97 10.96 6.50
CA ILE A 137 -1.65 11.12 7.92
C ILE A 137 -2.86 10.78 8.81
N TYR A 138 -2.61 10.25 10.00
CA TYR A 138 -3.67 9.97 10.97
C TYR A 138 -4.19 11.26 11.64
N HIS A 139 -3.32 12.27 11.81
CA HIS A 139 -3.71 13.57 12.35
C HIS A 139 -4.85 14.20 11.54
N PRO A 140 -5.98 14.58 12.16
CA PRO A 140 -7.16 15.08 11.45
C PRO A 140 -6.95 16.49 10.88
N ASP A 141 -7.89 16.93 10.04
CA ASP A 141 -8.01 18.30 9.53
C ASP A 141 -6.78 18.84 8.79
N PHE A 142 -6.11 17.98 8.02
CA PHE A 142 -4.91 18.35 7.29
C PHE A 142 -5.06 18.11 5.79
N LEU A 143 -4.81 19.16 5.00
CA LEU A 143 -4.67 19.04 3.55
C LEU A 143 -3.69 20.07 3.04
N LYS A 144 -2.66 19.60 2.35
CA LYS A 144 -1.68 20.44 1.68
C LYS A 144 -1.30 19.80 0.35
N GLN A 145 -1.49 20.53 -0.75
CA GLN A 145 -0.87 20.19 -2.01
C GLN A 145 0.57 20.72 -2.00
N VAL A 146 1.56 19.83 -2.11
CA VAL A 146 2.99 20.21 -2.09
C VAL A 146 3.44 20.69 -3.47
N THR A 147 2.98 20.00 -4.51
CA THR A 147 3.20 20.31 -5.93
C THR A 147 2.09 19.61 -6.72
N PRO A 148 1.84 19.95 -8.01
CA PRO A 148 0.74 19.34 -8.76
C PRO A 148 0.76 17.80 -8.72
N GLY A 149 -0.35 17.23 -8.25
CA GLY A 149 -0.52 15.78 -8.07
C GLY A 149 0.19 15.16 -6.85
N ILE A 150 0.72 15.96 -5.91
CA ILE A 150 1.29 15.46 -4.65
C ILE A 150 0.62 16.14 -3.46
N PHE A 151 0.09 15.34 -2.55
CA PHE A 151 -0.67 15.82 -1.41
C PHE A 151 -0.15 15.19 -0.12
N VAL A 152 -0.17 15.97 0.95
CA VAL A 152 -0.19 15.47 2.32
C VAL A 152 -1.60 15.72 2.84
N ILE A 153 -2.29 14.68 3.28
CA ILE A 153 -3.74 14.69 3.52
C ILE A 153 -4.08 13.81 4.71
N ASP A 154 -5.05 14.21 5.53
CA ASP A 154 -5.54 13.36 6.61
C ASP A 154 -6.33 12.15 6.08
N ALA A 155 -6.38 11.09 6.88
CA ALA A 155 -7.01 9.83 6.51
C ALA A 155 -8.49 10.00 6.15
N SER A 156 -9.24 10.84 6.87
CA SER A 156 -10.68 10.99 6.63
C SER A 156 -10.96 11.59 5.25
N ARG A 157 -10.24 12.65 4.88
CA ARG A 157 -10.36 13.27 3.56
C ARG A 157 -9.85 12.36 2.45
N PHE A 158 -8.74 11.65 2.68
CA PHE A 158 -8.24 10.68 1.71
C PHE A 158 -9.27 9.59 1.41
N LEU A 159 -9.88 9.01 2.45
CA LEU A 159 -10.90 7.97 2.28
C LEU A 159 -12.17 8.50 1.61
N TYR A 160 -12.55 9.76 1.87
CA TYR A 160 -13.66 10.40 1.16
C TYR A 160 -13.40 10.51 -0.36
N LEU A 161 -12.15 10.74 -0.77
CA LEU A 161 -11.78 10.78 -2.20
C LEU A 161 -11.83 9.40 -2.89
N LEU A 162 -11.83 8.32 -2.11
CA LEU A 162 -11.89 6.95 -2.63
C LEU A 162 -13.32 6.41 -2.76
N ALA A 163 -14.30 7.08 -2.14
CA ALA A 163 -15.69 6.69 -2.10
C ALA A 163 -16.43 6.90 -3.43
#